data_AF-A0A4Q5RB72-F1
#
_entry.id   AF-A0A4Q5RB72-F1
#
_cell.length_a   1.000
_cell.length_b   1.000
_cell.length_c   1.000
_cell.angle_alpha   90.00
_cell.angle_beta   90.00
_cell.angle_gamma   90.00
#
_symmetry.space_group_name_H-M   'P 1'
#
loop_
_entity.id
_entity.type
_entity.pdbx_description
1 polymer ?
#
loop_
_entity_poly.entity_id
_entity_poly.type
_entity_poly.pdbx_seq_one_letter_code
_entity_poly.pdbx_strand_id
1 'polypeptide(L)'
;MQHNFTIRLATVVYLILIFTGCKKEDPSPASSLPPKADFFFVITNPGIMPAVVKFSSVSSHAEILTWYFDDGTTSSLDKPVARYSETRVFRVKLVVSNATGKDSITRDVKIDKAYTRPKRIISLPAPDTDVNQWMPER
;
A
#
# COMPACT_ATOMS: atom_id res chain seq x y z
N MET A 1 31.63 -3.98 75.46
CA MET A 1 30.97 -4.90 74.50
C MET A 1 30.12 -4.14 73.48
N GLN A 2 30.66 -3.14 72.76
CA GLN A 2 29.88 -2.35 71.77
C GLN A 2 30.56 -2.10 70.41
N HIS A 3 31.79 -2.60 70.17
CA HIS A 3 32.44 -2.42 68.86
C HIS A 3 32.00 -3.41 67.78
N ASN A 4 31.46 -4.58 68.14
CA ASN A 4 31.06 -5.61 67.18
C ASN A 4 29.69 -5.32 66.52
N PHE A 5 28.84 -4.53 67.17
CA PHE A 5 27.50 -4.21 66.67
C PHE A 5 27.55 -3.20 65.53
N THR A 6 28.42 -2.19 65.65
CA THR A 6 28.63 -1.16 64.62
C THR A 6 29.28 -1.73 63.35
N ILE A 7 30.22 -2.67 63.49
CA ILE A 7 30.88 -3.34 62.34
C ILE A 7 29.90 -4.26 61.60
N ARG A 8 29.05 -5.00 62.31
CA ARG A 8 28.02 -5.90 61.72
C ARG A 8 26.91 -5.12 61.01
N LEU A 9 26.54 -3.94 61.51
CA LEU A 9 25.57 -3.06 60.86
C LEU A 9 26.18 -2.37 59.63
N ALA A 10 27.40 -1.88 59.71
CA ALA A 10 28.05 -1.18 58.59
C ALA A 10 28.35 -2.10 57.39
N THR A 11 28.78 -3.35 57.62
CA THR A 11 29.04 -4.32 56.52
C THR A 11 27.75 -4.81 55.86
N VAL A 12 26.66 -4.99 56.62
CA VAL A 12 25.35 -5.34 56.08
C VAL A 12 24.74 -4.16 55.30
N VAL A 13 24.89 -2.92 55.77
CA VAL A 13 24.46 -1.72 55.03
C VAL A 13 25.28 -1.55 53.74
N TYR A 14 26.60 -1.77 53.77
CA TYR A 14 27.47 -1.70 52.58
C TYR A 14 27.13 -2.80 51.54
N LEU A 15 26.79 -4.01 51.99
CA LEU A 15 26.29 -5.09 51.13
C LEU A 15 24.88 -4.80 50.57
N ILE A 16 24.01 -4.07 51.28
CA ILE A 16 22.68 -3.67 50.76
C ILE A 16 22.80 -2.57 49.69
N LEU A 17 23.79 -1.67 49.81
CA LEU A 17 24.02 -0.59 48.85
C LEU A 17 24.54 -1.07 47.48
N ILE A 18 25.13 -2.26 47.38
CA ILE A 18 25.54 -2.86 46.09
C ILE A 18 24.41 -3.60 45.36
N PHE A 19 23.24 -3.83 45.99
CA PHE A 19 22.10 -4.51 45.35
C PHE A 19 21.04 -3.57 44.75
N THR A 20 21.16 -2.25 44.89
CA THR A 20 20.27 -1.25 44.26
C THR A 20 20.89 -0.61 43.02
N GLY A 21 21.79 -1.34 42.36
CA GLY A 21 22.43 -0.94 41.11
C GLY A 21 21.81 -1.58 39.86
N CYS A 22 20.54 -1.97 39.88
CA CYS A 22 19.84 -2.30 38.62
C CYS A 22 19.39 -0.98 38.00
N LYS A 23 20.34 -0.23 37.42
CA LYS A 23 19.96 0.71 36.37
C LYS A 23 19.43 -0.17 35.25
N LYS A 24 18.11 -0.33 35.20
CA LYS A 24 17.48 -0.56 33.90
C LYS A 24 17.99 0.61 33.07
N GLU A 25 18.82 0.31 32.07
CA GLU A 25 18.89 1.21 30.94
C GLU A 25 17.43 1.30 30.48
N ASP A 26 16.77 2.40 30.83
CA ASP A 26 15.51 2.74 30.21
C ASP A 26 15.79 2.62 28.72
N PRO A 27 15.12 1.71 27.98
CA PRO A 27 15.28 1.70 26.55
C PRO A 27 14.91 3.12 26.13
N SER A 28 15.92 3.88 25.68
CA SER A 28 15.75 5.24 25.16
C SER A 28 14.43 5.26 24.43
N PRO A 29 13.45 6.11 24.80
CA PRO A 29 12.12 6.04 24.20
C PRO A 29 12.35 6.10 22.71
N ALA A 30 12.15 4.97 22.02
CA ALA A 30 12.30 4.91 20.59
C ALA A 30 11.38 6.01 20.09
N SER A 31 11.95 7.04 19.46
CA SER A 31 11.21 8.16 18.93
C SER A 31 10.25 7.62 17.88
N SER A 32 9.07 7.16 18.31
CA SER A 32 8.16 6.40 17.47
C SER A 32 7.36 7.42 16.67
N LEU A 33 7.71 7.54 15.40
CA LEU A 33 7.00 8.42 14.49
C LEU A 33 5.58 7.86 14.25
N PRO A 34 4.55 8.72 14.13
CA PRO A 34 3.22 8.26 13.77
C PRO A 34 3.27 7.60 12.39
N PRO A 35 2.41 6.58 12.15
CA PRO A 35 2.34 5.95 10.85
C PRO A 35 1.73 6.95 9.86
N LYS A 36 2.18 6.90 8.61
CA LYS A 36 1.60 7.69 7.51
C LYS A 36 1.18 6.76 6.39
N ALA A 37 -0.11 6.74 6.11
CA ALA A 37 -0.74 5.90 5.11
C ALA A 37 -0.54 6.51 3.72
N ASP A 38 0.01 5.74 2.79
CA ASP A 38 0.02 6.10 1.38
C ASP A 38 0.12 4.86 0.49
N PHE A 39 -0.44 4.91 -0.71
CA PHE A 39 -0.39 3.81 -1.67
C PHE A 39 -0.61 4.24 -3.11
N PHE A 40 -0.22 3.38 -4.06
CA PHE A 40 -0.59 3.52 -5.46
C PHE A 40 -1.16 2.20 -6.00
N PHE A 41 -1.76 2.25 -7.19
CA PHE A 41 -2.34 1.09 -7.84
C PHE A 41 -2.10 1.12 -9.35
N VAL A 42 -2.12 -0.07 -9.96
CA VAL A 42 -1.97 -0.25 -11.41
C VAL A 42 -3.03 -1.23 -11.92
N ILE A 43 -3.75 -0.82 -12.96
CA ILE A 43 -4.70 -1.68 -13.68
C ILE A 43 -3.93 -2.44 -14.76
N THR A 44 -3.87 -3.78 -14.67
CA THR A 44 -2.99 -4.57 -15.57
C THR A 44 -3.63 -5.00 -16.88
N ASN A 45 -4.97 -5.02 -16.96
CA ASN A 45 -5.74 -5.42 -18.15
C ASN A 45 -6.92 -4.46 -18.34
N PRO A 46 -6.66 -3.17 -18.62
CA PRO A 46 -7.71 -2.18 -18.76
C PRO A 46 -8.71 -2.61 -19.84
N GLY A 47 -10.00 -2.53 -19.50
CA GLY A 47 -11.09 -2.80 -20.44
C GLY A 47 -11.39 -4.27 -20.74
N ILE A 48 -10.66 -5.22 -20.14
CA ILE A 48 -10.99 -6.65 -20.15
C ILE A 48 -11.54 -7.01 -18.76
N MET A 49 -12.66 -7.72 -18.72
CA MET A 49 -13.31 -8.09 -17.46
C MET A 49 -13.08 -9.58 -17.13
N PRO A 50 -12.74 -9.95 -15.88
CA PRO A 50 -12.51 -9.07 -14.73
C PRO A 50 -11.24 -8.22 -14.86
N ALA A 51 -11.34 -6.95 -14.50
CA ALA A 51 -10.20 -6.05 -14.41
C ALA A 51 -9.36 -6.41 -13.17
N VAL A 52 -8.08 -6.64 -13.38
CA VAL A 52 -7.09 -6.99 -12.36
C VAL A 52 -6.35 -5.72 -11.97
N VAL A 53 -6.40 -5.39 -10.69
CA VAL A 53 -5.75 -4.22 -10.10
C VAL A 53 -4.75 -4.68 -9.07
N LYS A 54 -3.50 -4.21 -9.21
CA LYS A 54 -2.43 -4.45 -8.25
C LYS A 54 -2.26 -3.21 -7.39
N PHE A 55 -2.28 -3.38 -6.09
CA PHE A 55 -2.04 -2.30 -5.12
C PHE A 55 -0.64 -2.43 -4.54
N SER A 56 -0.07 -1.32 -4.08
CA SER A 56 1.22 -1.29 -3.40
C SER A 56 1.23 -0.18 -2.36
N SER A 57 1.51 -0.55 -1.11
CA SER A 57 1.71 0.43 -0.03
C SER A 57 3.04 1.15 -0.21
N VAL A 58 3.03 2.46 0.00
CA VAL A 58 4.23 3.30 0.17
C VAL A 58 4.17 4.05 1.50
N SER A 59 3.48 3.44 2.46
CA SER A 59 3.28 3.98 3.81
C SER A 59 4.59 4.02 4.59
N SER A 60 4.72 4.96 5.52
CA SER A 60 5.91 5.09 6.38
C SER A 60 5.56 4.84 7.85
N HIS A 61 6.52 4.27 8.59
CA HIS A 61 6.39 3.91 10.01
C HIS A 61 5.20 2.98 10.32
N ALA A 62 4.73 2.20 9.35
CA ALA A 62 3.64 1.24 9.53
C ALA A 62 4.18 -0.13 9.99
N GLU A 63 3.57 -0.72 11.02
CA GLU A 63 3.85 -2.09 11.47
C GLU A 63 2.77 -3.06 10.98
N ILE A 64 1.52 -2.58 10.99
CA ILE A 64 0.35 -3.31 10.52
C ILE A 64 -0.28 -2.51 9.39
N LEU A 65 -0.70 -3.20 8.35
CA LEU A 65 -1.46 -2.65 7.25
C LEU A 65 -2.70 -3.49 7.00
N THR A 66 -3.79 -2.84 6.62
CA THR A 66 -5.06 -3.50 6.29
C THR A 66 -5.74 -2.73 5.16
N TRP A 67 -5.94 -3.43 4.06
CA TRP A 67 -6.71 -2.99 2.92
C TRP A 67 -8.18 -3.32 3.13
N TYR A 68 -9.04 -2.38 2.78
CA TYR A 68 -10.49 -2.54 2.75
C TYR A 68 -10.94 -2.22 1.34
N PHE A 69 -11.58 -3.21 0.72
CA PHE A 69 -12.17 -3.07 -0.60
C PHE A 69 -13.68 -2.82 -0.45
N ASP A 70 -14.26 -2.23 -1.50
CA ASP A 70 -15.66 -1.79 -1.53
C ASP A 70 -16.67 -2.97 -1.51
N ASP A 71 -16.20 -4.20 -1.72
CA ASP A 71 -16.97 -5.44 -1.59
C ASP A 71 -16.98 -6.02 -0.16
N GLY A 72 -16.33 -5.33 0.78
CA GLY A 72 -16.18 -5.78 2.17
C GLY A 72 -15.03 -6.76 2.38
N THR A 73 -14.30 -7.15 1.33
CA THR A 73 -13.09 -7.96 1.49
C THR A 73 -11.95 -7.14 2.05
N THR A 74 -11.03 -7.81 2.76
CA THR A 74 -9.87 -7.19 3.37
C THR A 74 -8.58 -7.94 3.04
N SER A 75 -7.46 -7.25 3.05
CA SER A 75 -6.13 -7.88 2.90
C SER A 75 -5.11 -7.27 3.83
N SER A 76 -4.18 -8.07 4.33
CA SER A 76 -3.02 -7.62 5.12
C SER A 76 -1.70 -7.76 4.35
N LEU A 77 -1.76 -8.05 3.05
CA LEU A 77 -0.58 -8.13 2.19
C LEU A 77 -0.10 -6.73 1.80
N ASP A 78 1.21 -6.54 1.69
CA ASP A 78 1.80 -5.27 1.22
C ASP A 78 1.40 -4.96 -0.24
N LYS A 79 1.25 -6.02 -1.05
CA LYS A 79 0.95 -5.96 -2.49
C LYS A 79 -0.24 -6.86 -2.85
N PRO A 80 -1.48 -6.52 -2.44
CA PRO A 80 -2.64 -7.32 -2.77
C PRO A 80 -3.06 -7.13 -4.23
N VAL A 81 -3.74 -8.13 -4.77
CA VAL A 81 -4.32 -8.11 -6.12
C VAL A 81 -5.82 -8.27 -5.99
N ALA A 82 -6.58 -7.28 -6.47
CA ALA A 82 -8.04 -7.35 -6.52
C ALA A 82 -8.53 -7.59 -7.95
N ARG A 83 -9.67 -8.25 -8.07
CA ARG A 83 -10.37 -8.49 -9.34
C ARG A 83 -11.73 -7.83 -9.28
N TYR A 84 -11.99 -6.90 -10.19
CA TYR A 84 -13.26 -6.21 -10.32
C TYR A 84 -13.98 -6.74 -11.55
N SER A 85 -15.23 -7.16 -11.38
CA SER A 85 -16.07 -7.71 -12.49
C SER A 85 -17.02 -6.67 -13.08
N GLU A 86 -17.10 -5.48 -12.48
CA GLU A 86 -18.01 -4.41 -12.88
C GLU A 86 -17.24 -3.15 -13.27
N THR A 87 -17.78 -2.41 -14.23
CA THR A 87 -17.26 -1.10 -14.60
C THR A 87 -17.92 -0.02 -13.76
N ARG A 88 -17.20 0.45 -12.74
CA ARG A 88 -17.58 1.55 -11.87
C ARG A 88 -16.35 2.14 -11.17
N VAL A 89 -16.57 3.12 -10.30
CA VAL A 89 -15.56 3.62 -9.37
C VAL A 89 -15.63 2.80 -8.08
N PHE A 90 -14.52 2.19 -7.70
CA PHE A 90 -14.37 1.45 -6.43
C PHE A 90 -13.57 2.28 -5.45
N ARG A 91 -14.04 2.39 -4.20
CA ARG A 91 -13.28 3.03 -3.12
C ARG A 91 -12.40 2.00 -2.43
N VAL A 92 -11.11 2.24 -2.41
CA VAL A 92 -10.15 1.37 -1.72
C VAL A 92 -9.52 2.16 -0.59
N LYS A 93 -9.61 1.61 0.62
CA LYS A 93 -9.06 2.21 1.83
C LYS A 93 -7.89 1.39 2.35
N LEU A 94 -6.77 2.05 2.59
CA LEU A 94 -5.63 1.48 3.31
C LEU A 94 -5.62 2.07 4.72
N VAL A 95 -5.58 1.20 5.73
CA VAL A 95 -5.37 1.57 7.13
C VAL A 95 -4.02 1.03 7.55
N VAL A 96 -3.19 1.87 8.16
CA VAL A 96 -1.91 1.47 8.74
C VAL A 96 -1.88 1.83 10.22
N SER A 97 -1.13 1.06 10.99
CA SER A 97 -0.95 1.31 12.42
C SER A 97 0.43 0.88 12.92
N ASN A 98 0.85 1.53 13.99
CA ASN A 98 2.00 1.14 14.80
C ASN A 98 1.69 1.39 16.29
N ALA A 99 2.65 1.15 17.18
CA ALA A 99 2.50 1.42 18.62
C ALA A 99 2.11 2.88 18.97
N THR A 100 2.41 3.84 18.09
CA THR A 100 2.13 5.28 18.28
C THR A 100 0.72 5.67 17.87
N GLY A 101 0.07 4.94 16.96
CA GLY A 101 -1.25 5.31 16.47
C GLY A 101 -1.67 4.63 15.17
N LYS A 102 -2.64 5.24 14.48
CA LYS A 102 -3.20 4.77 13.22
C LYS A 102 -3.35 5.92 12.23
N ASP A 103 -3.18 5.61 10.95
CA ASP A 103 -3.50 6.52 9.85
C ASP A 103 -4.23 5.75 8.74
N SER A 104 -4.97 6.47 7.90
CA SER A 104 -5.69 5.85 6.79
C SER A 104 -5.84 6.76 5.58
N ILE A 105 -5.83 6.17 4.40
CA ILE A 105 -6.01 6.86 3.13
C ILE A 105 -7.00 6.07 2.27
N THR A 106 -7.85 6.80 1.55
CA THR A 106 -8.82 6.23 0.60
C THR A 106 -8.53 6.77 -0.79
N ARG A 107 -8.51 5.89 -1.81
CA ARG A 107 -8.40 6.29 -3.22
C ARG A 107 -9.47 5.63 -4.07
N ASP A 108 -9.90 6.37 -5.09
CA ASP A 108 -10.89 5.94 -6.06
C ASP A 108 -10.19 5.22 -7.23
N VAL A 109 -10.61 4.00 -7.50
CA VAL A 109 -10.16 3.17 -8.62
C VAL A 109 -11.26 3.13 -9.67
N LYS A 110 -11.05 3.82 -10.79
CA LYS A 110 -12.02 3.85 -11.90
C LYS A 110 -11.76 2.68 -12.86
N ILE A 111 -12.74 1.79 -13.00
CA ILE A 111 -12.71 0.68 -13.95
C ILE A 111 -13.67 0.97 -15.10
N ASP A 112 -13.12 1.19 -16.29
CA ASP A 112 -13.88 1.46 -17.52
C ASP A 112 -13.79 0.27 -18.49
N LYS A 113 -14.75 0.17 -19.42
CA LYS A 113 -14.66 -0.78 -20.54
C LYS A 113 -13.57 -0.35 -21.51
N ALA A 114 -13.03 -1.30 -22.27
CA ALA A 114 -12.16 -0.97 -23.39
C ALA A 114 -12.98 -0.10 -24.36
N TYR A 115 -12.63 1.18 -24.47
CA TYR A 115 -13.07 1.98 -25.59
C TYR A 115 -12.33 1.47 -26.82
N THR A 116 -12.89 0.46 -27.49
CA THR A 116 -12.53 0.19 -28.86
C THR A 116 -12.90 1.45 -29.63
N ARG A 117 -11.90 2.26 -30.02
CA ARG A 117 -12.13 3.19 -31.12
C ARG A 117 -12.62 2.31 -32.27
N PRO A 118 -13.84 2.50 -32.80
CA PRO A 118 -14.22 1.79 -34.01
C PRO A 118 -13.11 2.11 -35.01
N LYS A 119 -12.42 1.07 -35.48
CA LYS A 119 -11.43 1.21 -36.56
C LYS A 119 -12.22 1.91 -37.66
N ARG A 120 -11.94 3.19 -37.91
CA ARG A 120 -12.50 3.90 -39.05
C ARG A 120 -11.87 3.23 -40.24
N ILE A 121 -12.52 2.18 -40.74
CA ILE A 121 -12.22 1.62 -42.05
C ILE A 121 -12.71 2.70 -42.99
N ILE A 122 -11.81 3.63 -43.33
CA ILE A 122 -11.92 4.37 -44.57
C ILE A 122 -11.74 3.26 -45.60
N SER A 123 -12.84 2.66 -46.05
CA SER A 123 -12.81 1.87 -47.27
C SER A 123 -12.41 2.87 -48.34
N LEU A 124 -11.11 2.97 -48.63
CA LEU A 124 -10.69 3.61 -49.87
C LEU A 124 -11.48 2.87 -50.95
N PRO A 125 -12.35 3.54 -51.72
CA PRO A 125 -12.89 2.92 -52.92
C PRO A 125 -11.69 2.41 -53.71
N ALA A 126 -11.79 1.18 -54.21
CA ALA A 126 -10.76 0.61 -55.07
C ALA A 126 -10.38 1.67 -56.13
N PRO A 127 -9.09 1.82 -56.48
CA PRO A 127 -8.75 2.68 -57.61
C PRO A 127 -9.57 2.17 -58.79
N ASP A 128 -10.48 3.00 -59.28
CA ASP A 128 -11.26 2.69 -60.46
C ASP A 128 -10.25 2.36 -61.56
N THR A 129 -10.10 1.07 -61.87
CA THR A 129 -9.45 0.62 -63.09
C THR A 129 -10.41 0.91 -64.22
N ASP A 130 -10.55 2.20 -64.55
CA ASP A 130 -11.04 2.63 -65.85
C ASP A 130 -10.04 3.60 -66.46
N VAL A 131 -8.89 3.04 -66.86
CA VAL A 131 -7.91 3.74 -67.72
C VAL A 131 -7.99 3.17 -69.15
N ASN A 132 -9.19 2.76 -69.59
CA ASN A 132 -9.42 2.29 -70.96
C ASN A 132 -10.32 3.24 -71.78
N GLN A 133 -10.22 4.55 -71.55
CA GLN A 133 -10.94 5.56 -72.33
C GLN A 133 -10.04 6.62 -72.99
N TRP A 134 -8.84 6.25 -73.44
CA TRP A 134 -8.02 7.11 -74.31
C TRP A 134 -7.30 6.33 -75.40
N MET A 135 -8.05 5.89 -76.41
CA MET A 135 -7.53 5.71 -77.76
C MET A 135 -8.58 6.25 -78.75
N PRO A 136 -8.41 7.46 -79.30
CA PRO A 136 -9.07 7.77 -80.56
C PRO A 136 -8.33 7.02 -81.67
N GLU A 137 -9.00 6.07 -82.33
CA GLU A 137 -8.54 5.56 -83.62
C GLU A 137 -8.49 6.71 -84.63
N ARG A 138 -7.28 7.03 -85.09
CA ARG A 138 -7.03 7.36 -86.51
C ARG A 138 -5.56 7.33 -86.88
#